data_AF-A0A9D4SX10-F1
#
_entry.id   AF-A0A9D4SX10-F1
#
_cell.length_a   1.000
_cell.length_b   1.000
_cell.length_c   1.000
_cell.angle_alpha   90.00
_cell.angle_beta   90.00
_cell.angle_gamma   90.00
#
_symmetry.space_group_name_H-M   'P 1'
#
loop_
_entity.id
_entity.type
_entity.pdbx_description
1 polymer ?
#
loop_
_entity_poly.entity_id
_entity_poly.type
_entity_poly.pdbx_seq_one_letter_code
_entity_poly.pdbx_strand_id
1 'polypeptide(L)'
;MCGGNDALGARAVISALTHIVKEKALPSKDMGIRDENIEEAAMSIPEDVIEELEALREPPRKPPNSVAYSGLVYVGGYIAKLITDVGCETSAMLVTTNKTSSPLYHLLRQQEAYYLHYPKPELLSMLDTVVTFFEKAVKYLPRTKILETLQLTVEPYLEVSPLLDCPEGVDKSHARVLAHIISEKFLRTLLVNYTKKLTDQNDRPSGFIQKPSQKHIRL
;
A
#
# COMPACT_ATOMS: atom_id res chain seq x y z
N MET A 1 2.24 -5.42 36.54
CA MET A 1 1.55 -4.66 35.47
C MET A 1 2.60 -4.30 34.42
N CYS A 2 2.62 -5.00 33.30
CA CYS A 2 3.63 -4.80 32.25
C CYS A 2 3.03 -3.96 31.12
N GLY A 3 3.37 -2.67 31.07
CA GLY A 3 3.13 -1.81 29.91
C GLY A 3 4.38 -1.79 29.04
N GLY A 4 4.35 -2.53 27.93
CA GLY A 4 5.40 -2.48 26.90
C GLY A 4 5.11 -1.35 25.91
N ASN A 5 6.10 -0.49 25.69
CA ASN A 5 6.04 0.68 24.81
C ASN A 5 5.86 0.27 23.33
N ASP A 6 4.66 0.47 22.79
CA ASP A 6 4.34 0.39 21.35
C ASP A 6 4.81 1.62 20.54
N ALA A 7 5.57 2.53 21.15
CA ALA A 7 6.03 3.78 20.54
C ALA A 7 7.10 3.61 19.43
N LEU A 8 7.68 2.41 19.29
CA LEU A 8 8.72 2.11 18.28
C LEU A 8 8.15 1.82 16.89
N GLY A 9 6.87 1.41 16.78
CA GLY A 9 6.22 1.12 15.49
C GLY A 9 5.84 2.39 14.72
N ALA A 10 5.25 3.37 15.41
CA ALA A 10 4.78 4.62 14.79
C ALA A 10 5.93 5.46 14.22
N ARG A 11 7.07 5.56 14.93
CA ARG A 11 8.24 6.33 14.45
C ARG A 11 8.88 5.74 13.20
N ALA A 12 8.92 4.41 13.09
CA ALA A 12 9.46 3.74 11.92
C ALA A 12 8.59 3.95 10.67
N VAL A 13 7.26 3.93 10.84
CA VAL A 13 6.30 4.21 9.77
C VAL A 13 6.37 5.68 9.34
N ILE A 14 6.46 6.62 10.29
CA ILE A 14 6.61 8.06 10.01
C ILE A 14 7.95 8.34 9.28
N SER A 15 9.04 7.68 9.67
CA SER A 15 10.35 7.84 9.01
C SER A 15 10.33 7.34 7.56
N ALA A 16 9.64 6.23 7.29
CA ALA A 16 9.47 5.71 5.93
C ALA A 16 8.63 6.67 5.07
N LEU A 17 7.56 7.24 5.63
CA LEU A 17 6.72 8.22 4.93
C LEU A 17 7.43 9.56 4.68
N THR A 18 8.30 10.00 5.59
CA THR A 18 9.03 11.27 5.45
C THR A 18 10.07 11.22 4.31
N HIS A 19 10.66 10.05 4.06
CA HIS A 19 11.55 9.85 2.91
C HIS A 19 10.79 9.90 1.58
N ILE A 20 9.56 9.38 1.54
CA ILE A 20 8.72 9.38 0.33
C ILE A 20 8.25 10.79 -0.05
N VAL A 21 8.01 11.66 0.93
CA VAL A 21 7.54 13.05 0.68
C VAL A 21 8.64 13.96 0.14
N LYS A 22 9.91 13.69 0.44
CA LYS A 22 11.04 14.54 0.00
C LYS A 22 11.53 14.25 -1.43
N GLU A 23 11.19 13.10 -2.01
CA GLU A 23 11.48 12.80 -3.41
C GLU A 23 10.30 13.20 -4.31
N LYS A 24 10.11 14.50 -4.54
CA LYS A 24 9.34 14.98 -5.69
C LYS A 24 10.17 15.95 -6.51
N ALA A 25 10.63 15.45 -7.65
CA ALA A 25 10.79 16.21 -8.88
C ALA A 25 10.57 15.26 -10.06
N LEU A 26 9.36 15.28 -10.63
CA LEU A 26 9.10 14.88 -12.02
C LEU A 26 9.41 16.08 -12.92
N PRO A 27 9.58 15.96 -14.26
CA PRO A 27 9.25 14.78 -15.09
C PRO A 27 10.37 14.37 -16.09
N SER A 28 10.29 13.15 -16.64
CA SER A 28 10.72 12.95 -18.03
C SER A 28 10.02 11.77 -18.70
N LYS A 29 9.22 12.16 -19.69
CA LYS A 29 8.81 11.49 -20.92
C LYS A 29 9.93 10.57 -21.45
N ASP A 30 9.65 9.28 -21.69
CA ASP A 30 10.28 8.59 -22.81
C ASP A 30 9.49 7.38 -23.31
N MET A 31 9.65 7.15 -24.60
CA MET A 31 8.95 6.21 -25.47
C MET A 31 9.20 4.75 -25.09
N GLY A 32 8.15 3.94 -25.29
CA GLY A 32 8.13 2.52 -25.03
C GLY A 32 9.23 1.75 -25.76
N ILE A 33 10.18 1.25 -24.98
CA ILE A 33 10.86 -0.01 -25.26
C ILE A 33 10.22 -0.99 -24.28
N ARG A 34 9.33 -1.85 -24.78
CA ARG A 34 8.77 -2.94 -24.00
C ARG A 34 9.90 -3.89 -23.63
N ASP A 35 10.11 -4.08 -22.34
CA ASP A 35 11.12 -4.99 -21.84
C ASP A 35 10.50 -6.39 -21.72
N GLU A 36 10.79 -7.24 -22.68
CA GLU A 36 10.29 -8.63 -22.79
C GLU A 36 10.48 -9.42 -21.48
N ASN A 37 11.49 -9.06 -20.68
CA ASN A 37 11.79 -9.69 -19.40
C ASN A 37 10.75 -9.36 -18.31
N ILE A 38 10.17 -8.16 -18.33
CA ILE A 38 9.15 -7.76 -17.33
C ILE A 38 7.80 -8.42 -17.67
N GLU A 39 7.47 -8.52 -18.96
CA GLU A 39 6.25 -9.20 -19.43
C GLU A 39 6.32 -10.71 -19.13
N GLU A 40 7.44 -11.37 -19.38
CA GLU A 40 7.67 -12.77 -19.02
C GLU A 40 7.55 -13.00 -17.51
N ALA A 41 8.11 -12.09 -16.70
CA ALA A 41 7.99 -12.14 -15.26
C ALA A 41 6.55 -11.95 -14.76
N ALA A 42 5.76 -11.07 -15.41
CA ALA A 42 4.35 -10.90 -15.10
C ALA A 42 3.53 -12.15 -15.46
N MET A 43 3.85 -12.82 -16.58
CA MET A 43 3.24 -14.08 -17.00
C MET A 43 3.63 -15.28 -16.10
N SER A 44 4.69 -15.14 -15.30
CA SER A 44 5.13 -16.19 -14.36
C SER A 44 4.29 -16.25 -13.08
N ILE A 45 3.44 -15.24 -12.83
CA ILE A 45 2.48 -15.27 -11.72
C ILE A 45 1.37 -16.27 -12.07
N PRO A 46 1.06 -17.25 -11.22
CA PRO A 46 0.01 -18.22 -11.49
C PRO A 46 -1.35 -17.56 -11.74
N GLU A 47 -2.13 -18.12 -12.66
CA GLU A 47 -3.45 -17.59 -13.04
C GLU A 47 -4.42 -17.52 -11.85
N ASP A 48 -4.40 -18.51 -10.96
CA ASP A 48 -5.21 -18.52 -9.72
C ASP A 48 -4.86 -17.37 -8.76
N VAL A 49 -3.62 -16.86 -8.82
CA VAL A 49 -3.21 -15.68 -8.06
C VAL A 49 -3.67 -14.41 -8.76
N ILE A 50 -3.63 -14.36 -10.09
CA ILE A 50 -4.12 -13.21 -10.88
C ILE A 50 -5.64 -13.07 -10.74
N GLU A 51 -6.39 -14.18 -10.68
CA GLU A 51 -7.84 -14.19 -10.48
C GLU A 51 -8.28 -13.44 -9.20
N GLU A 52 -7.42 -13.32 -8.19
CA GLU A 52 -7.71 -12.49 -7.01
C GLU A 52 -7.98 -11.01 -7.37
N LEU A 53 -7.38 -10.51 -8.45
CA LEU A 53 -7.58 -9.15 -8.92
C LEU A 53 -8.96 -8.94 -9.57
N GLU A 54 -9.67 -10.01 -9.96
CA GLU A 54 -11.06 -9.90 -10.42
C GLU A 54 -11.99 -9.38 -9.31
N ALA A 55 -11.64 -9.61 -8.04
CA ALA A 55 -12.36 -9.05 -6.90
C ALA A 55 -12.31 -7.51 -6.83
N LEU A 56 -11.46 -6.85 -7.62
CA LEU A 56 -11.47 -5.38 -7.77
C LEU A 56 -12.71 -4.84 -8.50
N ARG A 57 -13.49 -5.74 -9.13
CA ARG A 57 -14.77 -5.44 -9.79
C ARG A 57 -15.97 -5.74 -8.87
N GLU A 58 -15.74 -6.46 -7.78
CA GLU A 58 -16.78 -6.84 -6.83
C GLU A 58 -17.16 -5.68 -5.89
N PRO A 59 -18.38 -5.69 -5.32
CA PRO A 59 -18.76 -4.75 -4.28
C PRO A 59 -17.83 -4.89 -3.05
N PRO A 60 -17.63 -3.78 -2.31
CA PRO A 60 -16.70 -3.75 -1.19
C PRO A 60 -17.07 -4.76 -0.10
N ARG A 61 -16.04 -5.44 0.41
CA ARG A 61 -16.20 -6.38 1.52
C ARG A 61 -16.19 -5.62 2.84
N LYS A 62 -16.89 -6.16 3.84
CA LYS A 62 -16.91 -5.57 5.18
C LYS A 62 -15.51 -5.65 5.79
N PRO A 63 -14.94 -4.54 6.28
CA PRO A 63 -13.60 -4.54 6.86
C PRO A 63 -13.55 -5.36 8.15
N PRO A 64 -12.51 -6.19 8.36
CA PRO A 64 -12.28 -6.86 9.63
C PRO A 64 -11.89 -5.85 10.71
N ASN A 65 -12.40 -6.04 11.93
CA ASN A 65 -12.02 -5.23 13.09
C ASN A 65 -10.67 -5.69 13.64
N SER A 66 -9.56 -5.23 13.05
CA SER A 66 -8.20 -5.57 13.49
C SER A 66 -7.24 -4.39 13.48
N VAL A 67 -6.15 -4.50 14.25
CA VAL A 67 -5.07 -3.51 14.27
C VAL A 67 -4.34 -3.47 12.92
N ALA A 68 -4.14 -4.63 12.29
CA ALA A 68 -3.56 -4.72 10.96
C ALA A 68 -4.39 -3.92 9.93
N TYR A 69 -5.72 -4.08 9.99
CA TYR A 69 -6.62 -3.32 9.13
C TYR A 69 -6.62 -1.82 9.45
N SER A 70 -6.42 -1.44 10.71
CA SER A 70 -6.23 -0.03 11.09
C SER A 70 -4.95 0.57 10.47
N GLY A 71 -3.91 -0.24 10.26
CA GLY A 71 -2.72 0.12 9.49
C GLY A 71 -3.04 0.34 8.01
N LEU A 72 -3.87 -0.52 7.41
CA LEU A 72 -4.37 -0.33 6.05
C LEU A 72 -5.21 0.95 5.94
N VAL A 73 -6.05 1.27 6.93
CA VAL A 73 -6.81 2.53 6.97
C VAL A 73 -5.88 3.74 6.95
N TYR A 74 -4.78 3.70 7.70
CA TYR A 74 -3.80 4.77 7.72
C TYR A 74 -3.12 4.98 6.36
N VAL A 75 -2.65 3.89 5.72
CA VAL A 75 -2.07 3.97 4.36
C VAL A 75 -3.13 4.37 3.34
N GLY A 76 -4.36 3.88 3.46
CA GLY A 76 -5.49 4.26 2.63
C GLY A 76 -5.81 5.75 2.71
N GLY A 77 -5.65 6.38 3.88
CA GLY A 77 -5.80 7.83 4.02
C GLY A 77 -4.72 8.63 3.30
N TYR A 78 -3.50 8.09 3.20
CA TYR A 78 -2.44 8.65 2.37
C TYR A 78 -2.72 8.48 0.87
N ILE A 79 -3.18 7.30 0.44
CA ILE A 79 -3.57 7.09 -0.96
C ILE A 79 -4.75 7.99 -1.35
N ALA A 80 -5.78 8.09 -0.50
CA ALA A 80 -6.92 8.98 -0.73
C ALA A 80 -6.49 10.45 -0.85
N LYS A 81 -5.49 10.87 -0.07
CA LYS A 81 -4.87 12.19 -0.21
C LYS A 81 -4.23 12.37 -1.58
N LEU A 82 -3.39 11.44 -2.01
CA LEU A 82 -2.72 11.53 -3.31
C LEU A 82 -3.72 11.58 -4.47
N ILE A 83 -4.79 10.80 -4.39
CA ILE A 83 -5.89 10.83 -5.37
C ILE A 83 -6.57 12.20 -5.36
N THR A 84 -6.78 12.80 -4.19
CA THR A 84 -7.38 14.15 -4.06
C THR A 84 -6.44 15.25 -4.59
N ASP A 85 -5.13 15.09 -4.39
CA ASP A 85 -4.13 16.07 -4.83
C ASP A 85 -3.93 16.08 -6.37
N VAL A 86 -4.18 14.96 -7.05
CA VAL A 86 -3.94 14.80 -8.49
C VAL A 86 -5.23 14.68 -9.31
N GLY A 87 -6.27 14.09 -8.72
CA GLY A 87 -7.56 13.88 -9.37
C GLY A 87 -8.46 15.11 -9.34
N CYS A 88 -9.65 14.96 -9.93
CA CYS A 88 -10.70 15.96 -9.85
C CYS A 88 -11.50 15.84 -8.54
N GLU A 89 -12.39 16.81 -8.29
CA GLU A 89 -13.26 16.81 -7.12
C GLU A 89 -14.13 15.55 -7.04
N THR A 90 -14.66 15.08 -8.18
CA THR A 90 -15.43 13.84 -8.21
C THR A 90 -14.57 12.62 -7.84
N SER A 91 -13.33 12.54 -8.29
CA SER A 91 -12.40 11.46 -7.89
C SER A 91 -12.15 11.48 -6.38
N ALA A 92 -11.99 12.67 -5.79
CA ALA A 92 -11.85 12.83 -4.35
C ALA A 92 -13.12 12.36 -3.60
N MET A 93 -14.31 12.73 -4.10
CA MET A 93 -15.59 12.28 -3.52
C MET A 93 -15.78 10.77 -3.63
N LEU A 94 -15.23 10.11 -4.65
CA LEU A 94 -15.32 8.65 -4.80
C LEU A 94 -14.50 7.92 -3.73
N VAL A 95 -13.39 8.47 -3.27
CA VAL A 95 -12.44 7.77 -2.40
C VAL A 95 -12.40 8.27 -0.95
N THR A 96 -12.99 9.44 -0.66
CA THR A 96 -12.96 10.05 0.68
C THR A 96 -14.33 10.07 1.36
N THR A 97 -14.32 10.03 2.68
CA THR A 97 -15.52 10.15 3.53
C THR A 97 -15.29 11.15 4.65
N ASN A 98 -16.35 11.44 5.41
CA ASN A 98 -16.29 12.30 6.58
C ASN A 98 -15.52 11.64 7.73
N LYS A 99 -15.04 12.46 8.66
CA LYS A 99 -14.44 11.97 9.90
C LYS A 99 -15.37 10.98 10.59
N THR A 100 -14.83 9.86 11.04
CA THR A 100 -15.58 8.81 11.72
C THR A 100 -15.01 8.51 13.11
N SER A 101 -15.90 8.16 14.04
CA SER A 101 -15.54 7.73 15.39
C SER A 101 -15.07 6.28 15.45
N SER A 102 -15.20 5.51 14.36
CA SER A 102 -14.83 4.09 14.29
C SER A 102 -13.42 3.82 14.83
N PRO A 103 -13.23 2.78 15.67
CA PRO A 103 -11.91 2.40 16.20
C PRO A 103 -10.88 2.11 15.10
N LEU A 104 -11.30 1.63 13.93
CA LEU A 104 -10.42 1.36 12.79
C LEU A 104 -9.65 2.60 12.30
N TYR A 105 -10.24 3.78 12.50
CA TYR A 105 -9.65 5.06 12.08
C TYR A 105 -8.87 5.74 13.20
N HIS A 106 -8.64 5.07 14.34
CA HIS A 106 -7.95 5.66 15.48
C HIS A 106 -6.51 6.08 15.12
N LEU A 107 -5.76 5.20 14.44
CA LEU A 107 -4.38 5.50 14.00
C LEU A 107 -4.35 6.71 13.06
N LEU A 108 -5.27 6.76 12.10
CA LEU A 108 -5.39 7.89 11.17
C LEU A 108 -5.69 9.20 11.89
N ARG A 109 -6.63 9.17 12.84
CA ARG A 109 -7.04 10.34 13.63
C ARG A 109 -5.91 10.90 14.49
N GLN A 110 -5.03 10.04 15.02
CA GLN A 110 -3.88 10.52 15.80
C GLN A 110 -2.81 11.23 14.94
N GLN A 111 -2.93 11.16 13.61
CA GLN A 111 -1.98 11.73 12.65
C GLN A 111 -2.58 12.91 11.87
N GLU A 112 -3.60 13.58 12.43
CA GLU A 112 -4.30 14.71 11.79
C GLU A 112 -3.37 15.86 11.36
N ALA A 113 -2.18 15.99 11.96
CA ALA A 113 -1.17 16.97 11.56
C ALA A 113 -0.69 16.84 10.10
N TYR A 114 -0.88 15.67 9.47
CA TYR A 114 -0.42 15.41 8.10
C TYR A 114 -1.51 15.63 7.04
N TYR A 115 -2.68 16.16 7.41
CA TYR A 115 -3.81 16.39 6.50
C TYR A 115 -4.13 15.15 5.65
N LEU A 116 -4.19 13.98 6.29
CA LEU A 116 -4.64 12.75 5.63
C LEU A 116 -6.16 12.79 5.48
N HIS A 117 -6.66 12.20 4.40
CA HIS A 117 -8.10 12.07 4.20
C HIS A 117 -8.62 10.79 4.85
N TYR A 118 -9.89 10.80 5.25
CA TYR A 118 -10.55 9.59 5.73
C TYR A 118 -10.97 8.77 4.50
N PRO A 119 -10.36 7.59 4.25
CA PRO A 119 -10.69 6.80 3.09
C PRO A 119 -12.07 6.16 3.24
N LYS A 120 -12.78 6.07 2.13
CA LYS A 120 -14.00 5.29 2.01
C LYS A 120 -13.75 3.79 2.17
N PRO A 121 -14.71 3.01 2.70
CA PRO A 121 -14.64 1.56 2.74
C PRO A 121 -14.36 0.92 1.38
N GLU A 122 -14.87 1.50 0.30
CA GLU A 122 -14.65 1.06 -1.08
C GLU A 122 -13.16 1.07 -1.45
N LEU A 123 -12.48 2.19 -1.18
CA LEU A 123 -11.03 2.30 -1.40
C LEU A 123 -10.28 1.29 -0.53
N LEU A 124 -10.67 1.14 0.73
CA LEU A 124 -10.02 0.19 1.63
C LEU A 124 -10.17 -1.26 1.17
N SER A 125 -11.36 -1.64 0.67
CA SER A 125 -11.59 -2.97 0.11
C SER A 125 -10.73 -3.21 -1.13
N MET A 126 -10.62 -2.22 -2.03
CA MET A 126 -9.71 -2.29 -3.19
C MET A 126 -8.26 -2.51 -2.76
N LEU A 127 -7.76 -1.73 -1.79
CA LEU A 127 -6.39 -1.86 -1.30
C LEU A 127 -6.17 -3.21 -0.59
N ASP A 128 -7.16 -3.73 0.13
CA ASP A 128 -7.09 -5.04 0.78
C ASP A 128 -7.02 -6.20 -0.24
N THR A 129 -7.73 -6.09 -1.36
CA THR A 129 -7.60 -7.02 -2.49
C THR A 129 -6.18 -6.99 -3.07
N VAL A 130 -5.60 -5.79 -3.26
CA VAL A 130 -4.22 -5.65 -3.74
C VAL A 130 -3.21 -6.24 -2.73
N VAL A 131 -3.44 -6.09 -1.42
CA VAL A 131 -2.63 -6.75 -0.37
C VAL A 131 -2.71 -8.26 -0.50
N THR A 132 -3.92 -8.81 -0.62
CA THR A 132 -4.14 -10.26 -0.74
C THR A 132 -3.44 -10.84 -1.97
N PHE A 133 -3.57 -10.16 -3.12
CA PHE A 133 -2.81 -10.48 -4.32
C PHE A 133 -1.31 -10.44 -4.07
N PHE A 134 -0.80 -9.34 -3.51
CA PHE A 134 0.64 -9.14 -3.27
C PHE A 134 1.23 -10.25 -2.39
N GLU A 135 0.56 -10.62 -1.29
CA GLU A 135 1.03 -11.66 -0.38
C GLU A 135 1.17 -13.03 -1.06
N LYS A 136 0.30 -13.32 -2.05
CA LYS A 136 0.37 -14.55 -2.85
C LYS A 136 1.38 -14.46 -3.99
N ALA A 137 1.47 -13.30 -4.64
CA ALA A 137 2.30 -13.08 -5.81
C ALA A 137 3.79 -12.96 -5.47
N VAL A 138 4.14 -12.39 -4.31
CA VAL A 138 5.52 -12.00 -3.96
C VAL A 138 6.57 -13.11 -4.06
N LYS A 139 6.16 -14.38 -3.89
CA LYS A 139 7.03 -15.56 -4.02
C LYS A 139 7.36 -15.96 -5.47
N TYR A 140 6.62 -15.44 -6.45
CA TYR A 140 6.81 -15.69 -7.87
C TYR A 140 7.51 -14.51 -8.58
N LEU A 141 7.66 -13.38 -7.90
CA LEU A 141 8.22 -12.18 -8.49
C LEU A 141 9.72 -12.35 -8.78
N PRO A 142 10.22 -11.66 -9.82
CA PRO A 142 11.65 -11.63 -10.12
C PRO A 142 12.44 -10.97 -8.99
N ARG A 143 13.77 -11.07 -9.04
CA ARG A 143 14.66 -10.37 -8.08
C ARG A 143 14.88 -8.90 -8.42
N THR A 144 14.62 -8.51 -9.66
CA THR A 144 14.81 -7.16 -10.20
C THR A 144 13.52 -6.68 -10.84
N LYS A 145 13.32 -5.37 -10.92
CA LYS A 145 12.14 -4.74 -11.55
C LYS A 145 10.78 -5.19 -10.96
N ILE A 146 10.78 -5.48 -9.66
CA ILE A 146 9.63 -6.06 -8.95
C ILE A 146 8.43 -5.11 -8.97
N LEU A 147 8.66 -3.81 -8.79
CA LEU A 147 7.59 -2.82 -8.79
C LEU A 147 6.95 -2.75 -10.18
N GLU A 148 7.77 -2.71 -11.23
CA GLU A 148 7.33 -2.66 -12.62
C GLU A 148 6.54 -3.91 -13.00
N THR A 149 7.00 -5.11 -12.61
CA THR A 149 6.25 -6.36 -12.80
C THR A 149 4.89 -6.29 -12.12
N LEU A 150 4.84 -5.86 -10.85
CA LEU A 150 3.57 -5.73 -10.13
C LEU A 150 2.64 -4.67 -10.75
N GLN A 151 3.19 -3.56 -11.23
CA GLN A 151 2.42 -2.51 -11.91
C GLN A 151 1.80 -3.04 -13.20
N LEU A 152 2.57 -3.74 -14.04
CA LEU A 152 2.06 -4.36 -15.27
C LEU A 152 0.92 -5.35 -14.98
N THR A 153 0.98 -6.07 -13.87
CA THR A 153 -0.08 -7.01 -13.48
C THR A 153 -1.30 -6.32 -12.87
N VAL A 154 -1.12 -5.34 -11.99
CA VAL A 154 -2.21 -4.77 -11.16
C VAL A 154 -2.92 -3.60 -11.83
N GLU A 155 -2.19 -2.73 -12.56
CA GLU A 155 -2.77 -1.51 -13.15
C GLU A 155 -3.96 -1.77 -14.09
N PRO A 156 -3.94 -2.79 -14.98
CA PRO A 156 -5.08 -3.06 -15.86
C PRO A 156 -6.38 -3.33 -15.11
N TYR A 157 -6.30 -3.96 -13.93
CA TYR A 157 -7.46 -4.28 -13.09
C TYR A 157 -7.93 -3.05 -12.30
N LEU A 158 -7.00 -2.21 -11.85
CA LEU A 158 -7.34 -0.93 -11.22
C LEU A 158 -8.01 0.03 -12.22
N GLU A 159 -7.49 0.14 -13.44
CA GLU A 159 -8.02 1.04 -14.49
C GLU A 159 -9.48 0.74 -14.83
N VAL A 160 -9.87 -0.54 -14.80
CA VAL A 160 -11.26 -0.97 -15.07
C VAL A 160 -12.11 -1.07 -13.81
N SER A 161 -11.59 -0.71 -12.64
CA SER A 161 -12.36 -0.77 -11.39
C SER A 161 -13.44 0.33 -11.38
N PRO A 162 -14.70 -0.01 -11.03
CA PRO A 162 -15.78 0.97 -10.93
C PRO A 162 -15.50 2.13 -9.96
N LEU A 163 -14.64 1.92 -8.95
CA LEU A 163 -14.30 2.96 -7.98
C LEU A 163 -13.48 4.11 -8.60
N LEU A 164 -12.69 3.82 -9.64
CA LEU A 164 -11.85 4.81 -10.32
C LEU A 164 -12.53 5.37 -11.58
N ASP A 165 -13.74 4.89 -11.89
CA ASP A 165 -14.53 5.38 -13.02
C ASP A 165 -15.13 6.75 -12.70
N CYS A 166 -14.35 7.78 -13.04
CA CYS A 166 -14.73 9.15 -12.81
C CYS A 166 -15.59 9.67 -13.96
N PRO A 167 -16.83 10.13 -13.73
CA PRO A 167 -17.73 10.62 -14.80
C PRO A 167 -17.20 11.87 -15.50
N GLU A 168 -16.33 12.66 -14.85
CA GLU A 168 -15.65 13.80 -15.47
C GLU A 168 -14.45 13.40 -16.35
N GLY A 169 -14.00 12.14 -16.26
CA GLY A 169 -12.84 11.66 -17.00
C GLY A 169 -13.17 11.40 -18.46
N VAL A 170 -12.47 12.08 -19.37
CA VAL A 170 -12.54 11.77 -20.81
C VAL A 170 -11.70 10.52 -21.10
N ASP A 171 -12.26 9.56 -21.84
CA ASP A 171 -11.57 8.34 -22.33
C ASP A 171 -10.77 7.56 -21.27
N LYS A 172 -11.31 7.43 -20.05
CA LYS A 172 -10.65 6.76 -18.90
C LYS A 172 -9.30 7.35 -18.47
N SER A 173 -8.99 8.59 -18.89
CA SER A 173 -7.74 9.27 -18.52
C SER A 173 -7.55 9.39 -17.00
N HIS A 174 -8.61 9.73 -16.27
CA HIS A 174 -8.57 9.77 -14.80
C HIS A 174 -8.30 8.38 -14.22
N ALA A 175 -9.05 7.36 -14.61
CA ALA A 175 -8.88 6.00 -14.10
C ALA A 175 -7.45 5.49 -14.29
N ARG A 176 -6.82 5.76 -15.45
CA ARG A 176 -5.42 5.44 -15.73
C ARG A 176 -4.45 6.13 -14.78
N VAL A 177 -4.58 7.45 -14.63
CA VAL A 177 -3.70 8.25 -13.76
C VAL A 177 -3.84 7.79 -12.30
N LEU A 178 -5.07 7.57 -11.83
CA LEU A 178 -5.33 7.13 -10.47
C LEU A 178 -4.86 5.70 -10.22
N ALA A 179 -5.09 4.78 -11.18
CA ALA A 179 -4.58 3.42 -11.13
C ALA A 179 -3.05 3.41 -11.01
N HIS A 180 -2.36 4.23 -11.81
CA HIS A 180 -0.91 4.37 -11.73
C HIS A 180 -0.43 4.94 -10.39
N ILE A 181 -1.12 5.94 -9.83
CA ILE A 181 -0.76 6.48 -8.50
C ILE A 181 -0.92 5.41 -7.41
N ILE A 182 -2.01 4.64 -7.45
CA ILE A 182 -2.26 3.56 -6.51
C ILE A 182 -1.18 2.49 -6.67
N SER A 183 -0.95 1.99 -7.88
CA SER A 183 0.05 0.96 -8.15
C SER A 183 1.44 1.43 -7.69
N GLU A 184 1.87 2.63 -8.09
CA GLU A 184 3.21 3.14 -7.79
C GLU A 184 3.40 3.34 -6.29
N LYS A 185 2.48 4.03 -5.61
CA LYS A 185 2.69 4.42 -4.20
C LYS A 185 2.33 3.29 -3.24
N PHE A 186 1.27 2.55 -3.52
CA PHE A 186 0.83 1.48 -2.63
C PHE A 186 1.71 0.24 -2.76
N LEU A 187 1.99 -0.24 -3.98
CA LEU A 187 2.87 -1.42 -4.16
C LEU A 187 4.28 -1.14 -3.66
N ARG A 188 4.82 0.07 -3.88
CA ARG A 188 6.12 0.47 -3.29
C ARG A 188 6.10 0.41 -1.77
N THR A 189 5.00 0.86 -1.14
CA THR A 189 4.83 0.77 0.32
C THR A 189 4.80 -0.68 0.79
N LEU A 190 4.08 -1.56 0.08
CA LEU A 190 4.04 -2.99 0.38
C LEU A 190 5.42 -3.65 0.25
N LEU A 191 6.17 -3.34 -0.82
CA LEU A 191 7.52 -3.86 -1.04
C LEU A 191 8.51 -3.43 0.04
N VAL A 192 8.48 -2.16 0.44
CA VAL A 192 9.33 -1.65 1.53
C VAL A 192 9.00 -2.37 2.85
N ASN A 193 7.71 -2.55 3.16
CA ASN A 193 7.30 -3.25 4.38
C ASN A 193 7.66 -4.75 4.34
N TYR A 194 7.50 -5.39 3.19
CA TYR A 194 7.84 -6.80 2.99
C TYR A 194 9.33 -7.05 3.11
N THR A 195 10.16 -6.26 2.41
CA THR A 195 11.62 -6.39 2.48
C THR A 195 12.14 -6.15 3.89
N LYS A 196 11.63 -5.13 4.59
CA LYS A 196 11.95 -4.89 6.00
C LYS A 196 11.59 -6.08 6.89
N LYS A 197 10.39 -6.65 6.71
CA LYS A 197 9.97 -7.85 7.46
C LYS A 197 10.91 -9.03 7.21
N LEU A 198 11.37 -9.24 5.98
CA LEU A 198 12.35 -10.28 5.66
C LEU A 198 13.71 -10.01 6.31
N THR A 199 14.20 -8.77 6.28
CA THR A 199 15.42 -8.37 6.97
C THR A 199 15.31 -8.63 8.48
N ASP A 200 14.23 -8.17 9.12
CA ASP A 200 13.99 -8.38 10.55
C ASP A 200 13.91 -9.87 10.91
N GLN A 201 13.39 -10.72 10.02
CA GLN A 201 13.34 -12.18 10.21
C GLN A 201 14.72 -12.83 10.08
N ASN A 202 15.53 -12.37 9.13
CA ASN A 202 16.89 -12.87 8.89
C ASN A 202 17.88 -12.40 9.97
N ASP A 203 17.61 -11.28 10.65
CA ASP A 203 18.44 -10.76 11.74
C ASP A 203 18.12 -11.41 13.11
N ARG A 204 16.94 -12.01 13.27
CA ARG A 204 16.54 -12.71 14.53
C ARG A 204 17.41 -13.92 14.95
N PRO A 205 18.00 -14.75 14.07
CA PRO A 205 18.77 -15.92 14.48
C PRO A 205 20.08 -15.58 15.20
N SER A 206 20.63 -14.38 15.05
CA SER A 206 21.95 -14.00 15.59
C SER A 206 21.88 -13.27 16.95
N GLY A 207 20.72 -12.70 17.31
CA GLY A 207 20.57 -11.86 18.51
C GLY A 207 20.33 -12.59 19.84
N PHE A 208 19.92 -13.86 19.82
CA PHE A 208 19.55 -14.61 21.05
C PHE A 208 20.60 -15.62 21.52
N ILE A 209 21.74 -15.76 20.82
CA ILE A 209 22.81 -16.69 21.22
C ILE A 209 23.71 -16.09 22.31
N GLN A 210 23.70 -14.77 22.50
CA GLN A 210 24.40 -14.15 23.62
C GLN A 210 23.50 -14.03 24.84
N LYS A 211 23.68 -14.98 25.77
CA LYS A 211 23.20 -14.88 27.15
C LYS A 211 23.59 -13.50 27.70
N PRO A 212 22.66 -12.68 28.23
CA PRO A 212 23.04 -11.40 28.81
C PRO A 212 24.09 -11.65 29.90
N SER A 213 25.27 -11.04 29.74
CA SER A 213 26.33 -11.20 30.73
C SER A 213 25.83 -10.64 32.07
N GLN A 214 25.82 -11.47 33.11
CA GLN A 214 25.35 -11.15 34.47
C GLN A 214 26.16 -10.06 35.19
N LYS A 215 26.95 -9.25 34.49
CA LYS A 215 27.90 -8.30 35.10
C LYS A 215 27.26 -7.01 35.62
N HIS A 216 25.97 -6.77 35.42
CA HIS A 216 25.32 -5.50 35.79
C HIS A 216 23.96 -5.63 36.50
N ILE A 217 23.68 -6.77 37.15
CA ILE A 217 22.61 -6.81 38.16
C ILE A 217 23.28 -6.67 39.52
N ARG A 218 23.46 -5.42 39.96
CA ARG A 218 23.64 -5.13 41.39
C ARG A 218 22.24 -4.87 41.96
N LEU A 219 21.77 -5.83 42.75
CA LEU A 219 20.63 -5.67 43.67
C LEU A 219 21.06 -4.81 44.85
#